data_AF-A0AAN6UEL4-F1
#
_entry.id   AF-A0AAN6UEL4-F1
#
_cell.length_a   1.000
_cell.length_b   1.000
_cell.length_c   1.000
_cell.angle_alpha   90.00
_cell.angle_beta   90.00
_cell.angle_gamma   90.00
#
_symmetry.space_group_name_H-M   'P 1'
#
loop_
_entity.id
_entity.type
_entity.pdbx_description
1 polymer ?
#
loop_
_entity_poly.entity_id
_entity_poly.type
_entity_poly.pdbx_seq_one_letter_code
_entity_poly.pdbx_strand_id
1 'polypeptide(L)' 'MCDYTQREYSCGHFRWIASQWCPCYANTHKRCQPNVKNWEVRSTELCGECKPKEYPAWENLIRRPKQPTY' A
#
# COMPACT_ATOMS: atom_id res chain seq x y z
N MET A 1 13.86 14.00 5.80
CA MET A 1 13.51 12.68 5.24
C MET A 1 12.23 12.22 5.89
N CYS A 2 11.35 11.50 5.19
CA CYS A 2 10.14 10.94 5.80
C CYS A 2 10.48 9.63 6.50
N ASP A 3 9.85 9.39 7.64
CA ASP A 3 10.01 8.14 8.37
C ASP A 3 8.94 7.15 7.94
N TYR A 4 9.36 5.92 7.70
CA TYR A 4 8.52 4.83 7.25
C TYR A 4 8.57 3.66 8.24
N THR A 5 7.45 2.97 8.32
CA THR A 5 7.29 1.67 8.97
C THR A 5 7.17 0.62 7.89
N GLN A 6 8.02 -0.41 7.94
CA GLN A 6 7.86 -1.60 7.11
C GLN A 6 6.89 -2.55 7.81
N ARG A 7 5.78 -2.85 7.13
CA ARG A 7 4.79 -3.83 7.57
C ARG A 7 4.86 -5.07 6.70
N GLU A 8 5.17 -6.20 7.31
CA GLU A 8 5.15 -7.53 6.67
C GLU A 8 3.84 -8.25 6.98
N TYR A 9 3.27 -8.87 5.95
CA TYR A 9 2.00 -9.60 6.01
C TYR A 9 2.24 -11.11 5.96
N SER A 10 1.23 -11.89 6.37
CA SER A 10 1.30 -13.37 6.40
C SER A 10 1.56 -14.01 5.02
N CYS A 11 1.20 -13.31 3.95
CA CYS A 11 1.44 -13.72 2.57
C CYS A 11 2.88 -13.45 2.08
N GLY A 12 3.78 -12.99 2.94
CA GLY A 12 5.18 -12.69 2.60
C GLY A 12 5.40 -11.34 1.90
N HIS A 13 4.33 -10.60 1.59
CA HIS A 13 4.44 -9.23 1.07
C HIS A 13 4.74 -8.24 2.19
N PHE A 14 5.49 -7.19 1.87
CA PHE A 14 5.70 -6.05 2.74
C PHE A 14 5.19 -4.75 2.12
N ARG A 15 4.86 -3.77 2.95
CA ARG A 15 4.53 -2.40 2.54
C ARG A 15 5.24 -1.39 3.42
N TRP A 16 5.71 -0.30 2.82
CA TRP A 16 6.16 0.87 3.55
C TRP A 16 5.01 1.84 3.78
N ILE A 17 4.74 2.11 5.04
CA ILE A 17 3.71 3.05 5.48
C ILE A 17 4.45 4.25 6.08
N ALA A 18 4.16 5.46 5.61
CA ALA A 18 4.77 6.66 6.19
C ALA A 18 4.24 6.83 7.62
N SER A 19 5.15 6.80 8.60
CA SER A 19 4.85 7.07 10.00
C SER A 19 4.92 8.57 10.26
N GLN A 20 5.92 9.25 9.70
CA GLN A 20 6.09 10.69 9.82
C GLN A 20 6.44 11.33 8.48
N TRP A 21 5.66 12.34 8.09
CA TRP A 21 5.93 13.15 6.91
C TRP A 21 6.89 14.28 7.24
N CYS A 22 7.87 14.52 6.36
CA CYS A 22 8.74 15.68 6.50
C CYS A 22 8.09 16.96 5.92
N PRO A 23 8.53 18.15 6.32
CA PRO A 23 8.00 19.42 5.79
C PRO A 23 8.11 19.55 4.27
N CYS A 24 9.15 18.96 3.66
CA CYS A 24 9.31 18.96 2.21
C CYS A 24 8.17 18.22 1.51
N TYR A 25 7.66 17.12 2.09
CA TYR A 25 6.52 16.42 1.55
C TYR A 25 5.24 17.27 1.64
N ALA A 26 5.04 17.98 2.74
CA ALA A 26 3.88 18.87 2.89
C ALA A 26 3.83 19.96 1.81
N ASN A 27 4.98 20.47 1.39
CA ASN A 27 5.04 21.53 0.37
C ASN A 27 5.03 21.00 -1.08
N THR A 28 5.66 19.85 -1.32
CA THR A 28 5.89 19.37 -2.70
C THR A 28 5.02 18.18 -3.08
N HIS A 29 4.44 17.49 -2.09
CA HIS A 29 3.77 16.20 -2.21
C HIS A 29 4.65 15.12 -2.89
N LYS A 30 5.97 15.34 -2.99
CA LYS A 30 6.94 14.41 -3.56
C LYS A 30 7.46 13.49 -2.48
N ARG A 31 7.37 12.18 -2.69
CA ARG A 31 7.89 11.17 -1.77
C ARG A 31 9.41 11.31 -1.67
N CYS A 32 9.92 11.42 -0.45
CA CYS A 32 11.35 11.43 -0.18
C CYS A 32 11.90 9.99 -0.20
N GLN A 33 13.23 9.84 -0.19
CA GLN A 33 13.83 8.55 0.11
C GLN A 33 13.30 8.00 1.44
N PRO A 34 12.87 6.74 1.48
CA PRO A 34 12.29 6.15 2.67
C PRO A 34 13.37 5.88 3.71
N ASN A 35 13.15 6.38 4.93
CA ASN A 35 13.92 5.98 6.10
C ASN A 35 13.08 5.01 6.93
N VAL A 36 13.40 3.71 6.89
CA VAL A 36 12.64 2.70 7.64
C VAL A 36 13.12 2.68 9.09
N LYS A 37 12.29 3.21 10.01
CA LYS A 37 12.59 3.23 11.44
C LYS A 37 11.95 2.08 12.21
N ASN A 38 10.81 1.59 11.73
CA ASN A 38 9.99 0.62 12.44
C ASN A 38 9.68 -0.58 11.56
N TRP A 39 9.61 -1.75 12.19
CA TRP A 39 9.28 -3.02 11.56
C TRP A 39 8.10 -3.65 12.30
N GLU A 40 7.04 -3.94 11.56
CA GLU A 40 5.81 -4.54 12.08
C GLU A 40 5.53 -5.83 11.31
N VAL A 41 5.35 -6.94 12.02
CA VAL A 41 4.96 -8.22 11.40
C VAL A 41 3.51 -8.52 11.77
N ARG A 42 2.67 -8.66 10.74
CA ARG A 42 1.24 -8.97 10.83
C ARG A 42 1.01 -10.38 10.28
N SER A 43 1.35 -11.38 11.08
CA SER A 43 1.30 -12.80 10.74
C SER A 43 -0.10 -13.36 10.48
N THR A 44 -1.15 -12.62 10.84
CA THR A 44 -2.55 -13.04 10.65
C THR A 44 -3.25 -12.32 9.50
N GLU A 45 -2.74 -11.16 9.08
CA GLU A 45 -3.38 -10.35 8.05
C GLU A 45 -2.79 -10.58 6.67
N LEU A 46 -3.68 -10.69 5.68
CA LEU A 46 -3.32 -10.72 4.27
C LEU A 46 -3.09 -9.30 3.73
N CYS A 47 -2.21 -9.20 2.74
CA CYS A 47 -2.02 -7.97 1.99
C CYS A 47 -3.30 -7.56 1.24
N GLY A 48 -3.53 -6.26 1.02
CA GLY A 48 -4.69 -5.77 0.27
C GLY A 48 -4.84 -6.30 -1.17
N GLU A 49 -3.75 -6.73 -1.82
CA GLU A 49 -3.82 -7.40 -3.15
C GLU A 49 -4.24 -8.87 -3.03
N CYS A 50 -3.87 -9.50 -1.92
CA CYS A 50 -4.10 -10.91 -1.61
C CYS A 50 -5.50 -11.13 -1.05
N LYS A 51 -6.11 -10.07 -0.51
CA LYS A 51 -7.46 -10.13 0.03
C LYS A 51 -8.45 -10.30 -1.14
N PRO A 52 -9.37 -11.28 -1.08
CA PRO A 52 -10.37 -11.42 -2.12
C PRO A 52 -11.14 -10.11 -2.26
N LYS A 53 -11.18 -9.59 -3.48
CA LYS A 53 -11.94 -8.39 -3.81
C LYS A 53 -13.41 -8.81 -3.88
N GLU A 54 -14.14 -8.64 -2.79
CA GLU A 54 -15.59 -8.73 -2.80
C GLU A 54 -16.13 -7.50 -3.52
N TYR A 55 -16.44 -7.66 -4.80
CA TYR A 55 -17.06 -6.62 -5.58
C TYR A 55 -18.56 -6.61 -5.31
N PRO A 56 -19.17 -5.44 -5.03
CA PRO A 56 -20.61 -5.36 -4.93
C PRO A 56 -21.25 -5.75 -6.28
N ALA A 57 -22.45 -6.34 -6.23
CA ALA A 57 -23.09 -6.93 -7.42
C ALA A 57 -23.21 -5.95 -8.61
N TRP A 58 -23.37 -4.65 -8.35
CA TRP A 58 -23.46 -3.62 -9.38
C TRP A 58 -22.14 -3.42 -10.15
N GLU A 59 -20.98 -3.74 -9.56
CA GLU A 59 -19.69 -3.53 -10.23
C GLU A 59 -19.51 -4.48 -11.41
N ASN A 60 -20.11 -5.67 -11.35
CA ASN A 60 -20.16 -6.61 -12.48
C ASN A 60 -21.00 -6.10 -13.66
N LEU A 61 -21.83 -5.06 -13.45
CA LEU A 61 -22.60 -4.41 -14.51
C LEU A 61 -21.75 -3.40 -15.29
N ILE A 62 -20.61 -2.98 -14.76
CA ILE A 62 -19.71 -2.01 -15.42
C ILE A 62 -18.78 -2.76 -16.38
N ARG A 63 -19.00 -2.58 -17.68
CA ARG A 63 -18.10 -3.10 -18.72
C ARG A 63 -16.86 -2.21 -18.82
N ARG A 64 -15.84 -2.47 -17.98
CA ARG A 64 -14.53 -1.81 -18.12
C ARG A 64 -13.76 -2.48 -19.27
N PRO A 65 -13.21 -1.71 -20.24
CA PRO A 65 -12.31 -2.29 -21.23
C PRO A 65 -11.09 -2.88 -20.50
N LYS A 66 -10.68 -4.10 -20.88
CA LYS A 66 -9.49 -4.73 -20.31
C LYS A 66 -8.30 -3.81 -20.57
N GLN A 67 -7.61 -3.38 -19.51
CA GLN A 67 -6.35 -2.64 -19.69
C GLN A 67 -5.33 -3.56 -20.35
N PRO A 68 -4.55 -3.06 -21.32
CA PRO A 68 -3.47 -3.84 -21.92
C PRO A 68 -2.45 -4.18 -20.83
N THR A 69 -2.20 -5.47 -20.66
CA THR A 69 -1.07 -6.00 -19.90
C THR A 69 0.20 -5.71 -20.69
N TYR A 70 1.04 -4.79 -20.19
CA TYR A 70 2.39 -4.55 -20.70
C TYR A 70 3.40 -5.45 -19.98
#